data_AF-Q0VMF5-F1
#
_entry.id   AF-Q0VMF5-F1
#
_cell.length_a   1.000
_cell.length_b   1.000
_cell.length_c   1.000
_cell.angle_alpha   90.00
_cell.angle_beta   90.00
_cell.angle_gamma   90.00
#
_symmetry.space_group_name_H-M   'P 1'
#
loop_
_entity.id
_entity.type
_entity.pdbx_description
1 polymer ?
#
loop_
_entity_poly.entity_id
_entity_poly.type
_entity_poly.pdbx_seq_one_letter_code
_entity_poly.pdbx_strand_id
1 'polypeptide(L)'
;MKKIFFILGMSALVWQLSGCGQSDASQAENLGRLYLSNPAATIPPQCYTKTEDAKGVESNPCYVCHTASKEPNFTNDLDLQLAYDFAGPATVNRWENLFVDRSEAREAISDEAILAYVRTDNYQSGGAVQLAETLTGKLPAHWDGDGNGHWDGYVPDVSYRFDEHGFDLDAEGEPTGWRALAYTPFPGAFFPTNGSADDVLIRLDSPYQQNEKGEPDMRVYRLNLAIVESLIKRESVAIEAVAEAEYGVDLNRNGVLDRATEVVFDWAPLEGREMEYVGLARVAQQQGAAPLSAGAYPLGTEFVHSVRYLDIADDGEVVMAPRMKELRYSRKTRWLTYFQHRELADDELKDAHDFPDRMEPVIGDIERGVGNRRGWRFSGFIEDDQGELRPQSYEELATCAGCHGAVGALTDSTYTMERKLDASQGFQRGWYHWNQKSLGGIPEPQREDGRGEYAFYLEQVGGADEYRSNQEVRERFFDEEGGLRPAMLTQLEGDISALVVPSARRALELNKAYLSVVEEQSYIRGRDAVLAPMVNVHKEVEAGQRTAITEPVTYR
;
A
#
# COMPACT_ATOMS: atom_id res chain seq x y z
N MET A 1 -11.18 -48.23 -81.67
CA MET A 1 -10.16 -47.13 -81.67
C MET A 1 -10.52 -46.11 -80.60
N LYS A 2 -9.51 -45.59 -79.88
CA LYS A 2 -9.51 -44.58 -78.77
C LYS A 2 -9.80 -45.16 -77.37
N LYS A 3 -8.75 -45.60 -76.63
CA LYS A 3 -7.94 -44.90 -75.59
C LYS A 3 -8.73 -44.61 -74.30
N ILE A 4 -8.66 -45.46 -73.27
CA ILE A 4 -7.72 -45.45 -72.10
C ILE A 4 -7.68 -44.10 -71.39
N PHE A 5 -8.20 -44.05 -70.15
CA PHE A 5 -7.52 -43.66 -68.91
C PHE A 5 -8.51 -43.79 -67.72
N PHE A 6 -8.26 -44.74 -66.81
CA PHE A 6 -8.93 -44.83 -65.50
C PHE A 6 -7.90 -44.43 -64.46
N ILE A 7 -8.14 -43.31 -63.76
CA ILE A 7 -7.29 -42.81 -62.68
C ILE A 7 -7.81 -43.41 -61.37
N LEU A 8 -6.95 -44.18 -60.70
CA LEU A 8 -7.11 -44.63 -59.32
C LEU A 8 -7.03 -43.42 -58.38
N GLY A 9 -8.05 -43.21 -57.55
CA GLY A 9 -8.03 -42.25 -56.46
C GLY A 9 -7.15 -42.75 -55.32
N MET A 10 -6.10 -41.99 -55.01
CA MET A 10 -5.24 -42.16 -53.85
C MET A 10 -5.97 -41.64 -52.60
N SER A 11 -6.27 -42.53 -51.66
CA SER A 11 -6.69 -42.18 -50.30
C SER A 11 -5.48 -41.65 -49.53
N ALA A 12 -5.41 -40.33 -49.36
CA ALA A 12 -4.47 -39.71 -48.43
C ALA A 12 -5.06 -39.75 -47.01
N LEU A 13 -4.36 -40.44 -46.10
CA LEU A 13 -4.53 -40.31 -44.66
C LEU A 13 -4.34 -38.83 -44.27
N VAL A 14 -5.40 -38.19 -43.80
CA VAL A 14 -5.31 -36.89 -43.12
C VAL A 14 -5.17 -37.19 -41.63
N TRP A 15 -3.98 -36.98 -41.10
CA TRP A 15 -3.76 -36.86 -39.66
C TRP A 15 -4.52 -35.63 -39.15
N GLN A 16 -5.48 -35.85 -38.26
CA GLN A 16 -6.05 -34.79 -37.43
C GLN A 16 -4.99 -34.37 -36.40
N LEU A 17 -4.32 -33.25 -36.67
CA LEU A 17 -3.62 -32.47 -35.65
C LEU A 17 -4.67 -31.66 -34.88
N SER A 18 -5.31 -32.30 -33.91
CA SER A 18 -6.04 -31.62 -32.84
C SER A 18 -5.10 -31.56 -31.64
N GLY A 19 -4.38 -30.45 -31.52
CA GLY A 19 -3.40 -30.26 -30.44
C GLY A 19 -2.58 -29.00 -30.64
N CYS A 20 -3.24 -27.84 -30.61
CA CYS A 20 -2.66 -26.53 -30.31
C CYS A 20 -3.83 -25.62 -29.94
N GLY A 21 -4.10 -25.51 -28.65
CA GLY A 21 -5.20 -24.72 -28.10
C GLY A 21 -5.25 -24.79 -26.58
N GLN A 22 -4.07 -24.73 -25.96
CA GLN A 22 -3.82 -24.64 -24.51
C GLN A 22 -2.32 -24.34 -24.39
N SER A 23 -1.92 -23.09 -24.58
CA SER A 23 -0.51 -22.70 -24.35
C SER A 23 -0.31 -21.27 -23.84
N ASP A 24 -1.32 -20.39 -23.92
CA ASP A 24 -1.24 -19.05 -23.31
C ASP A 24 -2.04 -18.95 -22.00
N ALA A 25 -3.21 -19.59 -21.92
CA ALA A 25 -3.98 -19.65 -20.66
C ALA A 25 -3.27 -20.47 -19.56
N SER A 26 -2.51 -21.51 -19.93
CA SER A 26 -1.77 -22.32 -18.96
C SER A 26 -0.49 -21.66 -18.43
N GLN A 27 -0.07 -20.51 -18.98
CA GLN A 27 1.00 -19.70 -18.38
C GLN A 27 0.48 -18.74 -17.30
N ALA A 28 -0.83 -18.46 -17.26
CA ALA A 28 -1.45 -17.53 -16.33
C ALA A 28 -1.53 -18.07 -14.88
N GLU A 29 -1.36 -19.37 -14.66
CA GLU A 29 -1.53 -20.02 -13.35
C GLU A 29 -0.22 -20.40 -12.63
N ASN A 30 0.96 -20.20 -13.24
CA ASN A 30 2.22 -20.50 -12.55
C ASN A 30 2.62 -19.35 -11.62
N LEU A 31 1.93 -19.23 -10.49
CA LEU A 31 2.22 -18.23 -9.46
C LEU A 31 3.67 -18.37 -8.97
N GLY A 32 4.19 -19.59 -8.84
CA GLY A 32 5.56 -19.92 -8.41
C GLY A 32 6.67 -19.55 -9.40
N ARG A 33 6.35 -18.87 -10.51
CA ARG A 33 7.34 -18.40 -11.49
C ARG A 33 8.21 -17.29 -10.89
N LEU A 34 9.51 -17.57 -10.71
CA LEU A 34 10.49 -16.61 -10.18
C LEU A 34 11.14 -15.70 -11.26
N TYR A 35 10.43 -15.36 -12.34
CA TYR A 35 10.93 -14.43 -13.36
C TYR A 35 9.89 -13.38 -13.74
N LEU A 36 10.33 -12.13 -13.88
CA LEU A 36 9.47 -11.00 -14.22
C LEU A 36 9.32 -10.86 -15.74
N SER A 37 8.08 -10.87 -16.25
CA SER A 37 7.72 -10.50 -17.62
C SER A 37 7.80 -9.00 -17.82
N ASN A 38 7.39 -8.24 -16.80
CA ASN A 38 7.72 -6.84 -16.68
C ASN A 38 9.03 -6.68 -15.88
N PRO A 39 10.19 -6.49 -16.52
CA PRO A 39 11.47 -6.31 -15.80
C PRO A 39 11.47 -5.06 -14.91
N ALA A 40 10.53 -4.14 -15.10
CA ALA A 40 10.34 -2.92 -14.32
C ALA A 40 9.08 -2.99 -13.43
N ALA A 41 8.66 -4.19 -12.99
CA ALA A 41 7.48 -4.37 -12.12
C ALA A 41 7.59 -3.65 -10.76
N THR A 42 8.79 -3.25 -10.34
CA THR A 42 9.07 -2.43 -9.16
C THR A 42 8.90 -0.93 -9.39
N ILE A 43 8.68 -0.47 -10.63
CA ILE A 43 8.41 0.92 -10.95
C ILE A 43 6.90 1.08 -11.14
N PRO A 44 6.17 1.73 -10.20
CA PRO A 44 4.73 1.87 -10.27
C PRO A 44 4.26 2.60 -11.54
N PRO A 45 3.02 2.36 -12.00
CA PRO A 45 2.46 3.02 -13.19
C PRO A 45 2.47 4.55 -13.12
N GLN A 46 2.39 5.10 -11.91
CA GLN A 46 2.38 6.54 -11.62
C GLN A 46 3.66 7.23 -12.13
N CYS A 47 4.80 6.53 -12.13
CA CYS A 47 6.09 7.09 -12.56
C CYS A 47 6.11 7.47 -14.06
N TYR A 48 5.22 6.90 -14.87
CA TYR A 48 5.11 7.19 -16.30
C TYR A 48 4.15 8.37 -16.59
N THR A 49 3.64 9.05 -15.57
CA THR A 49 2.74 10.21 -15.77
C THR A 49 3.39 11.29 -16.64
N LYS A 50 2.61 11.95 -17.49
CA LYS A 50 3.07 13.16 -18.20
C LYS A 50 3.06 14.35 -17.25
N THR A 51 4.18 15.04 -17.13
CA THR A 51 4.31 16.24 -16.28
C THR A 51 3.84 17.54 -16.93
N GLU A 52 3.22 17.48 -18.10
CA GLU A 52 2.55 18.62 -18.74
C GLU A 52 1.26 18.15 -19.41
N ASP A 53 0.27 19.04 -19.45
CA ASP A 53 -0.96 18.80 -20.22
C ASP A 53 -0.81 19.22 -21.69
N ALA A 54 -1.85 19.00 -22.49
CA ALA A 54 -1.84 19.36 -23.92
C ALA A 54 -1.72 20.88 -24.19
N LYS A 55 -1.90 21.74 -23.17
CA LYS A 55 -1.74 23.19 -23.23
C LYS A 55 -0.38 23.65 -22.71
N GLY A 56 0.48 22.72 -22.27
CA GLY A 56 1.80 23.01 -21.71
C GLY A 56 1.75 23.51 -20.26
N VAL A 57 0.66 23.24 -19.53
CA VAL A 57 0.58 23.54 -18.10
C VAL A 57 1.35 22.45 -17.34
N GLU A 58 2.29 22.89 -16.51
CA GLU A 58 3.10 22.01 -15.65
C GLU A 58 2.22 21.22 -14.68
N SER A 59 2.57 19.96 -14.44
CA SER A 59 1.92 19.08 -13.48
C SER A 59 2.95 18.22 -12.79
N ASN A 60 3.11 18.40 -11.48
CA ASN A 60 4.10 17.69 -10.67
C ASN A 60 3.39 16.79 -9.66
N PRO A 61 3.03 15.54 -10.01
CA PRO A 61 2.66 14.53 -9.02
C PRO A 61 3.88 13.84 -8.40
N CYS A 62 5.05 13.90 -9.05
CA CYS A 62 6.25 13.17 -8.63
C CYS A 62 6.74 13.58 -7.22
N TYR A 63 6.54 14.85 -6.85
CA TYR A 63 7.02 15.40 -5.58
C TYR A 63 6.49 14.68 -4.33
N VAL A 64 5.33 14.02 -4.41
CA VAL A 64 4.76 13.30 -3.26
C VAL A 64 5.60 12.10 -2.87
N CYS A 65 6.29 11.48 -3.83
CA CYS A 65 7.16 10.32 -3.62
C CYS A 65 8.63 10.72 -3.61
N HIS A 66 9.05 11.49 -4.62
CA HIS A 66 10.43 11.89 -4.83
C HIS A 66 10.68 13.22 -4.15
N THR A 67 11.32 13.20 -2.99
CA THR A 67 11.34 14.35 -2.09
C THR A 67 12.57 14.37 -1.20
N ALA A 68 12.76 15.47 -0.47
CA ALA A 68 13.79 15.53 0.54
C ALA A 68 13.51 14.48 1.62
N SER A 69 14.32 13.43 1.67
CA SER A 69 14.13 12.36 2.64
C SER A 69 14.43 12.83 4.05
N LYS A 70 13.74 12.24 5.03
CA LYS A 70 14.05 12.40 6.44
C LYS A 70 14.77 11.17 6.93
N GLU A 71 15.87 11.34 7.67
CA GLU A 71 16.56 10.23 8.32
C GLU A 71 15.54 9.37 9.11
N PRO A 72 15.72 8.05 9.29
CA PRO A 72 16.83 7.24 8.80
C PRO A 72 16.75 6.91 7.31
N ASN A 73 15.78 7.46 6.56
CA ASN A 73 15.79 7.38 5.11
C ASN A 73 16.80 8.38 4.53
N PHE A 74 17.78 7.88 3.79
CA PHE A 74 18.81 8.67 3.10
C PHE A 74 18.62 8.68 1.58
N THR A 75 17.51 8.15 1.08
CA THR A 75 17.17 8.17 -0.35
C THR A 75 16.66 9.55 -0.73
N ASN A 76 17.56 10.49 -1.02
CA ASN A 76 17.18 11.85 -1.42
C ASN A 76 17.15 11.96 -2.94
N ASP A 77 15.94 11.95 -3.49
CA ASP A 77 15.65 11.70 -4.91
C ASP A 77 14.84 12.83 -5.57
N LEU A 78 14.94 14.06 -5.04
CA LEU A 78 14.29 15.27 -5.57
C LEU A 78 14.55 15.50 -7.07
N ASP A 79 15.73 15.11 -7.55
CA ASP A 79 16.15 15.25 -8.94
C ASP A 79 15.33 14.40 -9.91
N LEU A 80 14.73 13.30 -9.45
CA LEU A 80 13.81 12.47 -10.25
C LEU A 80 12.52 13.20 -10.64
N GLN A 81 12.23 14.37 -10.04
CA GLN A 81 11.15 15.22 -10.53
C GLN A 81 11.49 15.91 -11.86
N LEU A 82 12.77 16.07 -12.19
CA LEU A 82 13.27 16.91 -13.27
C LEU A 82 13.53 16.15 -14.58
N ALA A 83 13.65 14.83 -14.51
CA ALA A 83 13.90 13.96 -15.67
C ALA A 83 13.38 12.54 -15.41
N TYR A 84 12.97 11.84 -16.48
CA TYR A 84 12.70 10.42 -16.45
C TYR A 84 14.02 9.64 -16.55
N ASP A 85 14.73 9.54 -15.44
CA ASP A 85 16.01 8.80 -15.33
C ASP A 85 15.77 7.29 -15.16
N PHE A 86 15.01 6.70 -16.10
CA PHE A 86 14.72 5.27 -16.13
C PHE A 86 15.88 4.47 -16.73
N ALA A 87 16.14 3.31 -16.13
CA ALA A 87 16.94 2.27 -16.74
C ALA A 87 16.32 1.81 -18.07
N GLY A 88 17.15 1.39 -19.04
CA GLY A 88 16.69 0.97 -20.37
C GLY A 88 15.46 0.04 -20.41
N PRO A 89 15.38 -1.03 -19.58
CA PRO A 89 14.19 -1.89 -19.55
C PRO A 89 12.90 -1.21 -19.06
N ALA A 90 13.03 -0.12 -18.31
CA ALA A 90 11.94 0.67 -17.73
C ALA A 90 11.51 1.87 -18.61
N THR A 91 12.14 2.10 -19.76
CA THR A 91 11.69 3.17 -20.68
C THR A 91 10.35 2.85 -21.34
N VAL A 92 9.94 1.58 -21.34
CA VAL A 92 8.67 1.11 -21.90
C VAL A 92 7.68 0.86 -20.77
N ASN A 93 6.55 1.57 -20.80
CA ASN A 93 5.45 1.36 -19.86
C ASN A 93 4.72 0.06 -20.18
N ARG A 94 4.89 -0.95 -19.31
CA ARG A 94 4.24 -2.26 -19.42
C ARG A 94 2.95 -2.39 -18.60
N TRP A 95 2.49 -1.29 -18.00
CA TRP A 95 1.21 -1.22 -17.30
C TRP A 95 0.06 -1.05 -18.30
N GLU A 96 -0.14 -2.05 -19.14
CA GLU A 96 -1.06 -2.02 -20.29
C GLU A 96 -2.51 -1.74 -19.89
N ASN A 97 -2.92 -2.12 -18.67
CA ASN A 97 -4.29 -1.91 -18.19
C ASN A 97 -4.69 -0.44 -18.15
N LEU A 98 -3.73 0.49 -18.09
CA LEU A 98 -3.98 1.93 -18.19
C LEU A 98 -4.57 2.36 -19.55
N PHE A 99 -4.36 1.56 -20.60
CA PHE A 99 -4.71 1.93 -21.98
C PHE A 99 -5.89 1.14 -22.55
N VAL A 100 -6.40 0.15 -21.82
CA VAL A 100 -7.50 -0.71 -22.28
C VAL A 100 -8.84 -0.02 -22.03
N ASP A 101 -9.67 0.07 -23.06
CA ASP A 101 -11.05 0.53 -22.93
C ASP A 101 -11.95 -0.64 -22.53
N ARG A 102 -12.52 -0.56 -21.32
CA ARG A 102 -13.45 -1.55 -20.76
C ARG A 102 -14.88 -1.04 -20.68
N SER A 103 -15.22 0.05 -21.37
CA SER A 103 -16.52 0.71 -21.22
C SER A 103 -17.69 -0.21 -21.54
N GLU A 104 -17.62 -1.01 -22.61
CA GLU A 104 -18.67 -1.98 -22.95
C GLU A 104 -18.86 -3.05 -21.86
N ALA A 105 -17.76 -3.60 -21.31
CA ALA A 105 -17.82 -4.59 -20.25
C ALA A 105 -18.42 -4.01 -18.96
N ARG A 106 -18.03 -2.78 -18.59
CA ARG A 106 -18.61 -2.09 -17.42
C ARG A 106 -20.09 -1.78 -17.59
N GLU A 107 -20.51 -1.29 -18.76
CA GLU A 107 -21.91 -0.99 -19.05
C GLU A 107 -22.81 -2.23 -19.01
N ALA A 108 -22.26 -3.41 -19.30
CA ALA A 108 -22.98 -4.68 -19.18
C ALA A 108 -23.26 -5.08 -17.71
N ILE A 109 -22.50 -4.57 -16.75
CA ILE A 109 -22.70 -4.84 -15.32
C ILE A 109 -23.73 -3.86 -14.76
N SER A 110 -24.89 -4.37 -14.35
CA SER A 110 -25.91 -3.55 -13.67
C SER A 110 -25.42 -3.03 -12.31
N ASP A 111 -25.97 -1.90 -11.86
CA ASP A 111 -25.65 -1.34 -10.54
C ASP A 111 -26.07 -2.30 -9.41
N GLU A 112 -27.19 -3.01 -9.56
CA GLU A 112 -27.67 -4.00 -8.61
C GLU A 112 -26.71 -5.20 -8.51
N ALA A 113 -26.19 -5.67 -9.64
CA ALA A 113 -25.24 -6.78 -9.67
C ALA A 113 -23.91 -6.42 -8.99
N ILE A 114 -23.35 -5.24 -9.29
CA ILE A 114 -22.08 -4.83 -8.65
C ILE A 114 -22.27 -4.56 -7.16
N LEU A 115 -23.39 -4.01 -6.72
CA LEU A 115 -23.68 -3.85 -5.29
C LEU A 115 -23.81 -5.20 -4.58
N ALA A 116 -24.51 -6.16 -5.18
CA ALA A 116 -24.61 -7.52 -4.63
C ALA A 116 -23.23 -8.19 -4.54
N TYR A 117 -22.38 -7.98 -5.55
CA TYR A 117 -21.01 -8.47 -5.58
C TYR A 117 -20.17 -7.93 -4.41
N VAL A 118 -20.06 -6.61 -4.27
CA VAL A 118 -19.19 -5.98 -3.27
C VAL A 118 -19.67 -6.17 -1.83
N ARG A 119 -20.96 -6.44 -1.63
CA ARG A 119 -21.54 -6.75 -0.30
C ARG A 119 -21.28 -8.18 0.15
N THR A 120 -20.76 -9.04 -0.72
CA THR A 120 -20.41 -10.42 -0.38
C THR A 120 -18.99 -10.47 0.19
N ASP A 121 -18.85 -10.91 1.44
CA ASP A 121 -17.55 -11.13 2.08
C ASP A 121 -16.84 -12.33 1.44
N ASN A 122 -15.64 -12.09 0.90
CA ASN A 122 -14.77 -13.12 0.31
C ASN A 122 -13.55 -13.47 1.18
N TYR A 123 -13.45 -12.89 2.37
CA TYR A 123 -12.37 -13.12 3.32
C TYR A 123 -12.82 -14.06 4.44
N GLN A 124 -14.01 -13.84 5.00
CA GLN A 124 -14.57 -14.62 6.08
C GLN A 124 -15.85 -15.35 5.70
N SER A 125 -16.02 -16.56 6.24
CA SER A 125 -17.27 -17.32 6.19
C SER A 125 -17.49 -18.02 7.52
N GLY A 126 -18.64 -17.78 8.15
CA GLY A 126 -18.97 -18.38 9.45
C GLY A 126 -18.03 -17.99 10.60
N GLY A 127 -17.31 -16.87 10.48
CA GLY A 127 -16.31 -16.40 11.45
C GLY A 127 -14.91 -16.98 11.25
N ALA A 128 -14.70 -17.87 10.28
CA ALA A 128 -13.39 -18.39 9.90
C ALA A 128 -12.82 -17.65 8.68
N VAL A 129 -11.49 -17.53 8.63
CA VAL A 129 -10.77 -16.96 7.49
C VAL A 129 -10.56 -18.06 6.45
N GLN A 130 -11.32 -18.02 5.36
CA GLN A 130 -11.37 -19.11 4.37
C GLN A 130 -9.98 -19.42 3.77
N LEU A 131 -9.23 -18.36 3.46
CA LEU A 131 -7.87 -18.47 2.95
C LEU A 131 -6.94 -19.20 3.92
N ALA A 132 -7.07 -18.95 5.23
CA ALA A 132 -6.23 -19.61 6.23
C ALA A 132 -6.48 -21.13 6.28
N GLU A 133 -7.71 -21.57 6.07
CA GLU A 133 -8.04 -23.00 5.97
C GLU A 133 -7.37 -23.66 4.76
N THR A 134 -7.33 -22.97 3.62
CA THR A 134 -6.65 -23.46 2.41
C THR A 134 -5.14 -23.55 2.60
N LEU A 135 -4.52 -22.51 3.19
CA LEU A 135 -3.06 -22.45 3.40
C LEU A 135 -2.55 -23.47 4.43
N THR A 136 -3.35 -23.75 5.47
CA THR A 136 -2.97 -24.70 6.53
C THR A 136 -3.48 -26.13 6.30
N GLY A 137 -4.43 -26.30 5.39
CA GLY A 137 -5.03 -27.56 5.02
C GLY A 137 -4.33 -28.21 3.82
N LYS A 138 -5.06 -28.40 2.73
CA LYS A 138 -4.53 -28.97 1.49
C LYS A 138 -4.10 -27.86 0.54
N LEU A 139 -2.84 -27.47 0.63
CA LEU A 139 -2.26 -26.44 -0.24
C LEU A 139 -2.39 -26.83 -1.73
N PRO A 140 -2.96 -25.97 -2.59
CA PRO A 140 -2.97 -26.19 -4.03
C PRO A 140 -1.55 -26.27 -4.58
N ALA A 141 -1.27 -27.24 -5.46
CA ALA A 141 0.08 -27.48 -5.98
C ALA A 141 0.67 -26.28 -6.77
N HIS A 142 -0.16 -25.37 -7.27
CA HIS A 142 0.27 -24.16 -7.96
C HIS A 142 0.52 -22.96 -7.01
N TRP A 143 0.20 -23.11 -5.71
CA TRP A 143 0.53 -22.16 -4.64
C TRP A 143 1.78 -22.59 -3.85
N ASP A 144 2.16 -23.86 -3.96
CA ASP A 144 3.34 -24.47 -3.33
C ASP A 144 4.58 -24.17 -4.18
N GLY A 145 5.23 -23.04 -3.90
CA GLY A 145 6.32 -22.51 -4.70
C GLY A 145 7.61 -23.33 -4.59
N ASP A 146 7.83 -24.01 -3.47
CA ASP A 146 9.00 -24.86 -3.25
C ASP A 146 8.71 -26.38 -3.30
N GLY A 147 7.44 -26.76 -3.41
CA GLY A 147 7.00 -28.13 -3.63
C GLY A 147 7.00 -28.99 -2.36
N ASN A 148 6.98 -28.38 -1.18
CA ASN A 148 7.09 -29.08 0.10
C ASN A 148 5.73 -29.50 0.69
N GLY A 149 4.62 -29.03 0.11
CA GLY A 149 3.25 -29.34 0.53
C GLY A 149 2.72 -28.51 1.70
N HIS A 150 3.44 -27.46 2.11
CA HIS A 150 3.12 -26.58 3.24
C HIS A 150 3.32 -25.11 2.85
N TRP A 151 2.47 -24.23 3.38
CA TRP A 151 2.64 -22.80 3.21
C TRP A 151 3.62 -22.24 4.23
N ASP A 152 4.75 -21.71 3.77
CA ASP A 152 5.80 -21.15 4.62
C ASP A 152 5.69 -19.63 4.86
N GLY A 153 4.61 -19.04 4.35
CA GLY A 153 4.33 -17.61 4.41
C GLY A 153 3.47 -17.16 5.59
N TYR A 154 2.99 -15.91 5.49
CA TYR A 154 1.97 -15.38 6.39
C TYR A 154 0.64 -16.13 6.18
N VAL A 155 0.01 -16.53 7.28
CA VAL A 155 -1.35 -17.08 7.29
C VAL A 155 -2.27 -16.02 7.90
N PRO A 156 -3.27 -15.51 7.15
CA PRO A 156 -4.17 -14.48 7.64
C PRO A 156 -4.92 -14.87 8.91
N ASP A 157 -4.88 -13.98 9.91
CA ASP A 157 -5.41 -14.20 11.26
C ASP A 157 -6.17 -12.99 11.82
N VAL A 158 -6.46 -11.99 10.98
CA VAL A 158 -7.24 -10.80 11.35
C VAL A 158 -8.73 -11.13 11.31
N SER A 159 -9.47 -10.77 12.36
CA SER A 159 -10.91 -11.00 12.43
C SER A 159 -11.77 -9.84 11.89
N TYR A 160 -11.20 -8.63 11.79
CA TYR A 160 -11.88 -7.36 11.52
C TYR A 160 -13.01 -7.02 12.51
N ARG A 161 -12.93 -7.54 13.74
CA ARG A 161 -13.82 -7.21 14.86
C ARG A 161 -13.06 -6.40 15.89
N PHE A 162 -13.41 -5.13 16.04
CA PHE A 162 -12.63 -4.21 16.86
C PHE A 162 -13.31 -3.86 18.19
N ASP A 163 -12.53 -3.80 19.26
CA ASP A 163 -12.94 -3.23 20.55
C ASP A 163 -12.92 -1.68 20.56
N GLU A 164 -13.24 -1.07 21.70
CA GLU A 164 -13.23 0.40 21.87
C GLU A 164 -11.83 1.03 21.92
N HIS A 165 -10.78 0.23 21.78
CA HIS A 165 -9.39 0.63 21.74
C HIS A 165 -8.73 0.31 20.38
N GLY A 166 -9.51 -0.18 19.41
CA GLY A 166 -9.09 -0.54 18.07
C GLY A 166 -8.37 -1.88 17.97
N PHE A 167 -8.38 -2.72 19.01
CA PHE A 167 -7.82 -4.07 18.94
C PHE A 167 -8.77 -5.02 18.24
N ASP A 168 -8.21 -5.80 17.34
CA ASP A 168 -8.90 -6.90 16.65
C ASP A 168 -9.13 -8.07 17.62
N LEU A 169 -10.31 -8.69 17.56
CA LEU A 169 -10.78 -9.71 18.50
C LEU A 169 -11.11 -11.03 17.81
N ASP A 170 -10.52 -12.13 18.25
CA ASP A 170 -10.84 -13.47 17.75
C ASP A 170 -12.30 -13.88 18.01
N ALA A 171 -12.67 -15.09 17.54
CA ALA A 171 -14.03 -15.62 17.65
C ALA A 171 -14.53 -15.67 19.11
N GLU A 172 -13.63 -15.88 20.07
CA GLU A 172 -13.87 -15.94 21.51
C GLU A 172 -13.96 -14.54 22.16
N GLY A 173 -13.50 -13.49 21.47
CA GLY A 173 -13.51 -12.12 21.95
C GLY A 173 -12.20 -11.69 22.60
N GLU A 174 -11.12 -12.46 22.43
CA GLU A 174 -9.79 -12.14 22.93
C GLU A 174 -8.96 -11.36 21.88
N PRO A 175 -8.08 -10.44 22.29
CA PRO A 175 -7.26 -9.68 21.35
C PRO A 175 -6.30 -10.57 20.54
N THR A 176 -6.29 -10.41 19.21
CA THR A 176 -5.37 -11.14 18.29
C THR A 176 -3.96 -10.54 18.27
N GLY A 177 -3.77 -9.41 18.96
CA GLY A 177 -2.57 -8.59 18.91
C GLY A 177 -2.57 -7.57 17.76
N TRP A 178 -3.45 -7.70 16.77
CA TRP A 178 -3.62 -6.68 15.74
C TRP A 178 -4.36 -5.47 16.29
N ARG A 179 -3.94 -4.28 15.85
CA ARG A 179 -4.61 -3.02 16.22
C ARG A 179 -4.77 -2.12 15.00
N ALA A 180 -5.99 -1.67 14.75
CA ALA A 180 -6.29 -0.74 13.67
C ALA A 180 -5.75 0.66 13.97
N LEU A 181 -5.22 1.32 12.94
CA LEU A 181 -4.84 2.73 12.99
C LEU A 181 -5.62 3.51 11.93
N ALA A 182 -6.17 4.65 12.33
CA ALA A 182 -6.80 5.59 11.42
C ALA A 182 -5.78 6.61 10.93
N TYR A 183 -5.84 6.98 9.65
CA TYR A 183 -4.85 7.81 8.98
C TYR A 183 -5.49 8.72 7.93
N THR A 184 -4.76 9.73 7.48
CA THR A 184 -5.10 10.48 6.27
C THR A 184 -4.56 9.72 5.04
N PRO A 185 -5.35 9.43 4.00
CA PRO A 185 -4.86 8.71 2.80
C PRO A 185 -3.66 9.38 2.12
N PHE A 186 -2.71 8.63 1.57
CA PHE A 186 -1.60 9.23 0.82
C PHE A 186 -2.14 9.92 -0.47
N PRO A 187 -1.58 11.07 -0.91
CA PRO A 187 -2.14 11.80 -2.05
C PRO A 187 -2.07 11.03 -3.37
N GLY A 188 -3.06 11.26 -4.25
CA GLY A 188 -3.06 10.76 -5.63
C GLY A 188 -3.88 9.49 -5.84
N ALA A 189 -3.36 8.51 -6.57
CA ALA A 189 -4.07 7.26 -6.86
C ALA A 189 -4.51 6.48 -5.61
N PHE A 190 -3.95 6.80 -4.45
CA PHE A 190 -4.23 6.17 -3.16
C PHE A 190 -5.48 6.72 -2.45
N PHE A 191 -6.17 7.71 -3.04
CA PHE A 191 -7.46 8.15 -2.53
C PHE A 191 -8.59 7.15 -2.84
N PRO A 192 -9.58 6.98 -1.94
CA PRO A 192 -10.77 6.17 -2.22
C PRO A 192 -11.54 6.61 -3.47
N THR A 193 -11.54 7.91 -3.79
CA THR A 193 -12.12 8.45 -5.03
C THR A 193 -11.43 7.95 -6.32
N ASN A 194 -10.29 7.28 -6.20
CA ASN A 194 -9.58 6.62 -7.30
C ASN A 194 -9.66 5.07 -7.21
N GLY A 195 -10.47 4.54 -6.29
CA GLY A 195 -10.68 3.10 -6.10
C GLY A 195 -9.81 2.46 -5.02
N SER A 196 -9.01 3.26 -4.30
CA SER A 196 -8.12 2.81 -3.22
C SER A 196 -8.77 3.04 -1.85
N ALA A 197 -9.78 2.23 -1.53
CA ALA A 197 -10.39 2.21 -0.19
C ALA A 197 -9.68 1.17 0.66
N ASP A 198 -8.90 1.59 1.64
CA ASP A 198 -8.03 0.70 2.38
C ASP A 198 -8.00 0.94 3.89
N ASP A 199 -7.44 -0.03 4.62
CA ASP A 199 -7.23 0.00 6.06
C ASP A 199 -5.82 -0.47 6.43
N VAL A 200 -5.34 -0.14 7.64
CA VAL A 200 -4.06 -0.63 8.13
C VAL A 200 -4.20 -1.09 9.58
N LEU A 201 -3.69 -2.29 9.85
CA LEU A 201 -3.53 -2.83 11.19
C LEU A 201 -2.04 -3.07 11.45
N ILE A 202 -1.60 -2.80 12.67
CA ILE A 202 -0.24 -3.06 13.15
C ILE A 202 -0.25 -4.15 14.23
N ARG A 203 0.78 -5.00 14.23
CA ARG A 203 1.10 -5.88 15.36
C ARG A 203 2.58 -5.78 15.69
N LEU A 204 2.91 -5.61 16.98
CA LEU A 204 4.29 -5.73 17.46
C LEU A 204 4.55 -7.16 17.94
N ASP A 205 5.79 -7.61 17.88
CA ASP A 205 6.17 -8.96 18.31
C ASP A 205 5.90 -9.20 19.81
N SER A 206 5.89 -10.46 20.25
CA SER A 206 5.42 -10.85 21.59
C SER A 206 6.09 -10.12 22.76
N PRO A 207 7.40 -9.78 22.76
CA PRO A 207 8.03 -9.06 23.87
C PRO A 207 7.45 -7.67 24.11
N TYR A 208 6.89 -7.04 23.08
CA TYR A 208 6.26 -5.72 23.17
C TYR A 208 4.85 -5.78 23.76
N GLN A 209 4.28 -6.98 23.87
CA GLN A 209 2.93 -7.22 24.39
C GLN A 209 2.92 -7.79 25.82
N GLN A 210 4.10 -7.97 26.43
CA GLN A 210 4.26 -8.72 27.68
C GLN A 210 4.89 -7.87 28.79
N ASN A 211 4.45 -8.09 30.03
CA ASN A 211 5.10 -7.52 31.21
C ASN A 211 6.51 -8.13 31.44
N GLU A 212 7.27 -7.63 32.41
CA GLU A 212 8.65 -8.11 32.66
C GLU A 212 8.74 -9.60 33.07
N LYS A 213 7.62 -10.25 33.42
CA LYS A 213 7.56 -11.70 33.71
C LYS A 213 7.25 -12.54 32.47
N GLY A 214 7.01 -11.92 31.31
CA GLY A 214 6.63 -12.61 30.08
C GLY A 214 5.13 -12.95 29.99
N GLU A 215 4.29 -12.37 30.86
CA GLU A 215 2.83 -12.56 30.81
C GLU A 215 2.21 -11.49 29.90
N PRO A 216 1.20 -11.82 29.06
CA PRO A 216 0.49 -10.82 28.26
C PRO A 216 -0.07 -9.67 29.10
N ASP A 217 0.14 -8.43 28.65
CA ASP A 217 -0.32 -7.22 29.34
C ASP A 217 -0.71 -6.14 28.32
N MET A 218 -2.01 -5.88 28.20
CA MET A 218 -2.54 -4.91 27.24
C MET A 218 -2.16 -3.46 27.56
N ARG A 219 -1.87 -3.11 28.82
CA ARG A 219 -1.40 -1.76 29.17
C ARG A 219 0.03 -1.57 28.68
N VAL A 220 0.89 -2.57 28.87
CA VAL A 220 2.24 -2.60 28.29
C VAL A 220 2.18 -2.50 26.76
N TYR A 221 1.31 -3.27 26.12
CA TYR A 221 1.22 -3.26 24.67
C TYR A 221 0.80 -1.89 24.12
N ARG A 222 -0.24 -1.28 24.72
CA ARG A 222 -0.71 0.07 24.35
C ARG A 222 0.38 1.13 24.53
N LEU A 223 1.18 1.04 25.60
CA LEU A 223 2.30 1.95 25.84
C LEU A 223 3.42 1.76 24.82
N ASN A 224 3.82 0.52 24.52
CA ASN A 224 4.83 0.24 23.51
C ASN A 224 4.38 0.72 22.11
N LEU A 225 3.10 0.57 21.75
CA LEU A 225 2.56 1.16 20.52
C LEU A 225 2.65 2.69 20.51
N ALA A 226 2.38 3.37 21.63
CA ALA A 226 2.51 4.82 21.74
C ALA A 226 3.98 5.29 21.66
N ILE A 227 4.91 4.53 22.22
CA ILE A 227 6.36 4.77 22.10
C ILE A 227 6.79 4.61 20.64
N VAL A 228 6.33 3.57 19.94
CA VAL A 228 6.60 3.40 18.50
C VAL A 228 6.00 4.55 17.70
N GLU A 229 4.75 4.96 17.97
CA GLU A 229 4.13 6.11 17.32
C GLU A 229 4.97 7.38 17.52
N SER A 230 5.43 7.64 18.76
CA SER A 230 6.28 8.79 19.08
C SER A 230 7.62 8.75 18.34
N LEU A 231 8.24 7.58 18.23
CA LEU A 231 9.49 7.41 17.49
C LEU A 231 9.33 7.61 16.00
N ILE A 232 8.26 7.08 15.39
CA ILE A 232 8.00 7.20 13.95
C ILE A 232 7.63 8.63 13.59
N LYS A 233 6.71 9.25 14.32
CA LYS A 233 6.30 10.65 14.09
C LYS A 233 7.36 11.66 14.52
N ARG A 234 8.24 11.28 15.45
CA ARG A 234 9.21 12.17 16.13
C ARG A 234 8.56 13.31 16.90
N GLU A 235 7.47 12.95 17.57
CA GLU A 235 6.60 13.87 18.28
C GLU A 235 6.15 13.24 19.59
N SER A 236 5.85 14.07 20.58
CA SER A 236 5.23 13.60 21.81
C SER A 236 3.81 13.10 21.52
N VAL A 237 3.44 11.96 22.10
CA VAL A 237 2.15 11.30 21.84
C VAL A 237 1.34 11.24 23.12
N ALA A 238 0.11 11.76 23.07
CA ALA A 238 -0.80 11.71 24.21
C ALA A 238 -1.26 10.28 24.52
N ILE A 239 -1.20 9.88 25.79
CA ILE A 239 -1.62 8.56 26.28
C ILE A 239 -2.71 8.66 27.33
N GLU A 240 -3.31 7.52 27.66
CA GLU A 240 -4.07 7.40 28.91
C GLU A 240 -3.13 7.58 30.10
N ALA A 241 -3.62 8.17 31.17
CA ALA A 241 -2.77 8.47 32.32
C ALA A 241 -2.22 7.19 32.97
N VAL A 242 -0.91 7.11 33.15
CA VAL A 242 -0.23 5.96 33.76
C VAL A 242 0.71 6.40 34.89
N ALA A 243 0.91 5.52 35.87
CA ALA A 243 1.94 5.71 36.88
C ALA A 243 3.26 5.10 36.38
N GLU A 244 4.24 5.94 36.11
CA GLU A 244 5.54 5.56 35.53
C GLU A 244 6.32 4.59 36.42
N ALA A 245 6.12 4.68 37.74
CA ALA A 245 6.70 3.76 38.71
C ALA A 245 6.30 2.29 38.48
N GLU A 246 5.17 2.02 37.81
CA GLU A 246 4.75 0.66 37.43
C GLU A 246 5.65 0.04 36.35
N TYR A 247 6.28 0.89 35.51
CA TYR A 247 7.08 0.46 34.36
C TYR A 247 8.57 0.76 34.53
N GLY A 248 8.94 1.61 35.50
CA GLY A 248 10.32 2.01 35.75
C GLY A 248 10.92 2.85 34.63
N VAL A 249 10.09 3.59 33.90
CA VAL A 249 10.46 4.44 32.75
C VAL A 249 9.82 5.81 32.93
N ASP A 250 10.64 6.86 32.82
CA ASP A 250 10.22 8.27 32.80
C ASP A 250 9.71 8.60 31.38
N LEU A 251 8.41 8.37 31.15
CA LEU A 251 7.73 8.54 29.88
C LEU A 251 7.54 10.01 29.52
N ASN A 252 7.32 10.88 30.51
CA ASN A 252 7.13 12.32 30.30
C ASN A 252 8.43 13.13 30.35
N ARG A 253 9.56 12.49 30.68
CA ARG A 253 10.92 13.06 30.69
C ARG A 253 11.08 14.23 31.64
N ASN A 254 10.39 14.21 32.78
CA ASN A 254 10.47 15.27 33.78
C ASN A 254 11.52 15.01 34.89
N GLY A 255 12.21 13.86 34.84
CA GLY A 255 13.28 13.47 35.75
C GLY A 255 12.80 12.76 37.03
N VAL A 256 11.51 12.51 37.19
CA VAL A 256 10.94 11.73 38.31
C VAL A 256 9.90 10.74 37.79
N LEU A 257 9.76 9.60 38.47
CA LEU A 257 8.70 8.63 38.12
C LEU A 257 7.38 9.07 38.76
N ASP A 258 6.52 9.72 38.00
CA ASP A 258 5.22 10.22 38.44
C ASP A 258 4.06 9.74 37.56
N ARG A 259 3.10 10.62 37.27
CA ARG A 259 1.92 10.30 36.47
C ARG A 259 2.08 10.96 35.10
N ALA A 260 2.33 10.16 34.08
CA ALA A 260 2.41 10.62 32.70
C ALA A 260 1.05 10.60 32.01
N THR A 261 0.81 11.59 31.14
CA THR A 261 -0.33 11.65 30.19
C THR A 261 0.14 11.72 28.74
N GLU A 262 1.44 11.65 28.51
CA GLU A 262 2.08 11.65 27.21
C GLU A 262 3.37 10.81 27.27
N VAL A 263 3.75 10.26 26.13
CA VAL A 263 5.12 9.81 25.86
C VAL A 263 5.83 10.98 25.21
N VAL A 264 6.81 11.57 25.88
CA VAL A 264 7.58 12.69 25.35
C VAL A 264 8.65 12.19 24.40
N PHE A 265 8.67 12.72 23.18
CA PHE A 265 9.74 12.44 22.24
C PHE A 265 11.02 13.16 22.68
N ASP A 266 12.00 12.38 23.13
CA ASP A 266 13.31 12.88 23.54
C ASP A 266 14.43 11.93 23.07
N TRP A 267 14.79 12.07 21.80
CA TRP A 267 15.80 11.24 21.14
C TRP A 267 16.96 12.09 20.61
N ALA A 268 18.09 12.04 21.32
CA ALA A 268 19.39 12.54 20.88
C ALA A 268 20.50 11.67 21.47
N PRO A 269 20.75 10.47 20.90
CA PRO A 269 21.64 9.47 21.50
C PRO A 269 23.09 9.96 21.63
N LEU A 270 23.55 10.87 20.76
CA LEU A 270 24.88 11.48 20.86
C LEU A 270 25.04 12.40 22.08
N GLU A 271 23.92 12.84 22.67
CA GLU A 271 23.86 13.62 23.91
C GLU A 271 23.45 12.76 25.11
N GLY A 272 23.31 11.44 24.93
CA GLY A 272 22.84 10.52 25.96
C GLY A 272 21.33 10.60 26.25
N ARG A 273 20.55 11.24 25.38
CA ARG A 273 19.09 11.30 25.49
C ARG A 273 18.49 10.16 24.67
N GLU A 274 18.08 9.10 25.35
CA GLU A 274 17.43 7.93 24.74
C GLU A 274 16.00 7.75 25.27
N MET A 275 15.18 7.03 24.51
CA MET A 275 13.85 6.56 24.92
C MET A 275 13.90 5.06 25.22
N GLU A 276 12.96 4.57 26.03
CA GLU A 276 12.87 3.18 26.44
C GLU A 276 11.50 2.59 26.14
N TYR A 277 11.46 1.31 25.77
CA TYR A 277 10.25 0.50 25.81
C TYR A 277 9.84 0.21 27.27
N VAL A 278 8.66 -0.37 27.45
CA VAL A 278 8.17 -0.88 28.74
C VAL A 278 7.97 -2.40 28.71
N GLY A 279 7.92 -3.04 29.88
CA GLY A 279 7.69 -4.49 30.00
C GLY A 279 8.87 -5.33 29.51
N LEU A 280 8.61 -6.50 28.93
CA LEU A 280 9.67 -7.42 28.48
C LEU A 280 10.54 -6.81 27.38
N ALA A 281 9.97 -5.98 26.50
CA ALA A 281 10.71 -5.24 25.49
C ALA A 281 11.79 -4.32 26.08
N ARG A 282 11.56 -3.74 27.26
CA ARG A 282 12.57 -2.95 27.99
C ARG A 282 13.76 -3.81 28.41
N VAL A 283 13.48 -4.99 28.98
CA VAL A 283 14.51 -5.95 29.39
C VAL A 283 15.30 -6.42 28.17
N ALA A 284 14.62 -6.70 27.05
CA ALA A 284 15.26 -7.04 25.79
C ALA A 284 16.11 -5.89 25.22
N GLN A 285 15.65 -4.64 25.35
CA GLN A 285 16.39 -3.44 24.93
C GLN A 285 17.70 -3.30 25.70
N GLN A 286 17.67 -3.46 27.02
CA GLN A 286 18.86 -3.42 27.88
C GLN A 286 19.89 -4.52 27.55
N GLN A 287 19.44 -5.61 26.93
CA GLN A 287 20.29 -6.71 26.45
C GLN A 287 20.73 -6.55 24.99
N GLY A 288 20.29 -5.49 24.30
CA GLY A 288 20.56 -5.25 22.89
C GLY A 288 19.72 -6.10 21.90
N ALA A 289 18.70 -6.79 22.38
CA ALA A 289 17.82 -7.65 21.57
C ALA A 289 16.60 -6.91 20.98
N ALA A 290 16.20 -5.78 21.57
CA ALA A 290 15.14 -4.90 21.08
C ALA A 290 15.70 -3.49 20.82
N PRO A 291 16.46 -3.29 19.73
CA PRO A 291 17.02 -1.98 19.41
C PRO A 291 15.91 -0.96 19.15
N LEU A 292 16.22 0.30 19.43
CA LEU A 292 15.29 1.44 19.35
C LEU A 292 15.99 2.61 18.65
N SER A 293 15.28 3.29 17.76
CA SER A 293 15.73 4.57 17.17
C SER A 293 14.58 5.38 16.60
N ALA A 294 14.72 6.71 16.57
CA ALA A 294 13.72 7.57 15.94
C ALA A 294 13.54 7.25 14.44
N GLY A 295 12.31 7.17 13.98
CA GLY A 295 11.96 6.87 12.60
C GLY A 295 12.20 5.41 12.18
N ALA A 296 12.29 4.47 13.11
CA ALA A 296 12.37 3.03 12.82
C ALA A 296 11.39 2.20 13.67
N TYR A 297 10.71 1.25 13.05
CA TYR A 297 9.85 0.29 13.74
C TYR A 297 10.67 -0.79 14.44
N PRO A 298 10.17 -1.36 15.54
CA PRO A 298 10.74 -2.55 16.17
C PRO A 298 10.95 -3.71 15.19
N LEU A 299 12.03 -4.49 15.38
CA LEU A 299 12.18 -5.76 14.66
C LEU A 299 10.97 -6.66 14.93
N GLY A 300 10.47 -7.35 13.90
CA GLY A 300 9.30 -8.21 14.00
C GLY A 300 7.97 -7.48 13.90
N THR A 301 7.94 -6.15 13.76
CA THR A 301 6.70 -5.40 13.48
C THR A 301 6.04 -5.92 12.21
N GLU A 302 4.73 -6.09 12.28
CA GLU A 302 3.89 -6.56 11.19
C GLU A 302 2.84 -5.52 10.84
N PHE A 303 2.50 -5.45 9.56
CA PHE A 303 1.35 -4.71 9.05
C PHE A 303 0.47 -5.63 8.21
N VAL A 304 -0.84 -5.48 8.38
CA VAL A 304 -1.86 -5.95 7.43
C VAL A 304 -2.55 -4.73 6.85
N HIS A 305 -2.72 -4.74 5.53
CA HIS A 305 -3.36 -3.68 4.76
C HIS A 305 -4.36 -4.31 3.80
N SER A 306 -5.66 -4.11 4.00
CA SER A 306 -6.64 -4.55 3.00
C SER A 306 -6.97 -3.43 2.05
N VAL A 307 -7.16 -3.77 0.77
CA VAL A 307 -7.75 -2.89 -0.24
C VAL A 307 -9.10 -3.48 -0.58
N ARG A 308 -10.15 -2.68 -0.52
CA ARG A 308 -11.54 -3.12 -0.63
C ARG A 308 -12.28 -2.38 -1.73
N TYR A 309 -13.43 -2.95 -2.09
CA TYR A 309 -14.42 -2.25 -2.89
C TYR A 309 -15.13 -1.17 -2.08
N LEU A 310 -15.90 -0.33 -2.76
CA LEU A 310 -16.76 0.68 -2.14
C LEU A 310 -18.21 0.17 -2.10
N ASP A 311 -18.90 0.32 -0.99
CA ASP A 311 -20.35 0.10 -0.88
C ASP A 311 -21.09 1.43 -0.75
N ILE A 312 -22.39 1.41 -1.00
CA ILE A 312 -23.29 2.53 -0.77
C ILE A 312 -24.23 2.12 0.35
N ALA A 313 -24.12 2.78 1.50
CA ALA A 313 -24.99 2.55 2.65
C ALA A 313 -26.45 2.98 2.36
N ASP A 314 -27.39 2.56 3.20
CA ASP A 314 -28.83 2.83 3.01
C ASP A 314 -29.17 4.33 2.99
N ASP A 315 -28.34 5.18 3.62
CA ASP A 315 -28.47 6.64 3.62
C ASP A 315 -27.75 7.32 2.43
N GLY A 316 -27.08 6.54 1.58
CA GLY A 316 -26.34 7.00 0.42
C GLY A 316 -24.87 7.34 0.68
N GLU A 317 -24.35 7.17 1.91
CA GLU A 317 -22.92 7.34 2.21
C GLU A 317 -22.11 6.25 1.50
N VAL A 318 -20.98 6.66 0.90
CA VAL A 318 -20.04 5.70 0.32
C VAL A 318 -19.11 5.21 1.44
N VAL A 319 -19.12 3.90 1.66
CA VAL A 319 -18.37 3.23 2.73
C VAL A 319 -17.48 2.13 2.17
N MET A 320 -16.58 1.62 3.01
CA MET A 320 -15.76 0.46 2.68
C MET A 320 -16.64 -0.80 2.60
N ALA A 321 -16.52 -1.56 1.51
CA ALA A 321 -17.31 -2.77 1.31
C ALA A 321 -16.74 -3.98 2.10
N PRO A 322 -17.57 -4.99 2.43
CA PRO A 322 -17.09 -6.25 3.00
C PRO A 322 -16.06 -6.95 2.10
N ARG A 323 -16.26 -6.91 0.78
CA ARG A 323 -15.40 -7.61 -0.18
C ARG A 323 -14.02 -6.99 -0.31
N MET A 324 -12.99 -7.83 -0.18
CA MET A 324 -11.59 -7.46 -0.40
C MET A 324 -11.17 -7.66 -1.84
N LYS A 325 -10.44 -6.67 -2.36
CA LYS A 325 -9.66 -6.76 -3.61
C LYS A 325 -8.31 -7.41 -3.34
N GLU A 326 -7.64 -6.95 -2.27
CA GLU A 326 -6.31 -7.39 -1.86
C GLU A 326 -6.20 -7.43 -0.34
N LEU A 327 -5.39 -8.36 0.17
CA LEU A 327 -4.91 -8.40 1.55
C LEU A 327 -3.38 -8.43 1.53
N ARG A 328 -2.75 -7.30 1.83
CA ARG A 328 -1.30 -7.12 1.80
C ARG A 328 -0.74 -7.28 3.21
N TYR A 329 0.42 -7.91 3.30
CA TYR A 329 1.12 -8.15 4.55
C TYR A 329 2.57 -7.70 4.44
N SER A 330 3.09 -7.10 5.49
CA SER A 330 4.53 -6.86 5.60
C SER A 330 5.05 -7.15 7.00
N ARG A 331 6.31 -7.58 7.06
CA ARG A 331 7.02 -7.82 8.32
C ARG A 331 8.43 -7.25 8.27
N LYS A 332 8.83 -6.58 9.36
CA LYS A 332 10.21 -6.17 9.56
C LYS A 332 11.05 -7.37 9.95
N THR A 333 11.89 -7.84 9.03
CA THR A 333 12.73 -9.04 9.16
C THR A 333 14.18 -8.72 9.49
N ARG A 334 14.61 -7.47 9.32
CA ARG A 334 15.97 -7.03 9.66
C ARG A 334 15.96 -5.64 10.28
N TRP A 335 16.72 -5.47 11.35
CA TRP A 335 17.05 -4.17 11.90
C TRP A 335 18.18 -3.54 11.09
N LEU A 336 17.99 -2.28 10.69
CA LEU A 336 19.00 -1.48 10.00
C LEU A 336 19.31 -0.24 10.83
N THR A 337 20.60 0.03 11.00
CA THR A 337 21.06 1.27 11.65
C THR A 337 21.04 2.43 10.64
N TYR A 338 21.10 3.66 11.13
CA TYR A 338 21.23 4.85 10.29
C TYR A 338 22.42 4.74 9.31
N PHE A 339 23.54 4.21 9.79
CA PHE A 339 24.71 3.96 8.95
C PHE A 339 24.38 3.00 7.79
N GLN A 340 23.72 1.88 8.07
CA GLN A 340 23.36 0.89 7.04
C GLN A 340 22.33 1.43 6.04
N HIS A 341 21.38 2.26 6.48
CA HIS A 341 20.47 2.93 5.56
C HIS A 341 21.21 3.88 4.61
N ARG A 342 22.21 4.62 5.12
CA ARG A 342 23.04 5.48 4.27
C ARG A 342 23.87 4.68 3.27
N GLU A 343 24.53 3.61 3.71
CA GLU A 343 25.31 2.75 2.79
C GLU A 343 24.43 2.15 1.69
N LEU A 344 23.19 1.75 2.01
CA LEU A 344 22.24 1.26 1.01
C LEU A 344 21.88 2.33 -0.03
N ALA A 345 21.67 3.58 0.41
CA ALA A 345 21.40 4.69 -0.50
C ALA A 345 22.62 5.04 -1.37
N ASP A 346 23.82 5.06 -0.77
CA ASP A 346 25.09 5.31 -1.50
C ASP A 346 25.39 4.20 -2.53
N ASP A 347 25.12 2.93 -2.17
CA ASP A 347 25.26 1.78 -3.07
C ASP A 347 24.30 1.89 -4.26
N GLU A 348 23.06 2.31 -4.06
CA GLU A 348 22.07 2.50 -5.13
C GLU A 348 22.44 3.64 -6.07
N LEU A 349 22.88 4.79 -5.53
CA LEU A 349 23.39 5.90 -6.33
C LEU A 349 24.59 5.47 -7.17
N LYS A 350 25.49 4.68 -6.58
CA LYS A 350 26.65 4.13 -7.27
C LYS A 350 26.24 3.13 -8.36
N ASP A 351 25.33 2.22 -8.06
CA ASP A 351 24.84 1.22 -9.01
C ASP A 351 24.13 1.87 -10.20
N ALA A 352 23.29 2.89 -9.97
CA ALA A 352 22.63 3.66 -11.02
C ALA A 352 23.64 4.41 -11.92
N HIS A 353 24.72 4.94 -11.35
CA HIS A 353 25.79 5.58 -12.13
C HIS A 353 26.63 4.58 -12.93
N ASP A 354 27.09 3.49 -12.31
CA ASP A 354 28.02 2.53 -12.95
C ASP A 354 27.30 1.56 -13.90
N PHE A 355 26.01 1.30 -13.66
CA PHE A 355 25.18 0.34 -14.40
C PHE A 355 23.77 0.88 -14.67
N PRO A 356 23.62 1.98 -15.44
CA PRO A 356 22.34 2.69 -15.59
C PRO A 356 21.20 1.84 -16.17
N ASP A 357 21.50 0.80 -16.95
CA ASP A 357 20.50 -0.10 -17.52
C ASP A 357 20.19 -1.34 -16.66
N ARG A 358 20.83 -1.48 -15.49
CA ARG A 358 20.63 -2.63 -14.61
C ARG A 358 19.42 -2.40 -13.71
N MET A 359 18.38 -3.20 -13.92
CA MET A 359 17.28 -3.32 -12.96
C MET A 359 17.77 -4.01 -11.69
N GLU A 360 17.32 -3.50 -10.55
CA GLU A 360 17.52 -4.15 -9.28
C GLU A 360 16.76 -5.49 -9.22
N PRO A 361 17.41 -6.60 -8.81
CA PRO A 361 16.72 -7.88 -8.72
C PRO A 361 15.72 -7.89 -7.56
N VAL A 362 14.50 -8.35 -7.83
CA VAL A 362 13.51 -8.67 -6.79
C VAL A 362 13.91 -9.98 -6.12
N ILE A 363 14.03 -10.01 -4.80
CA ILE A 363 14.44 -11.22 -4.07
C ILE A 363 13.28 -11.72 -3.22
N GLY A 364 12.83 -12.95 -3.48
CA GLY A 364 11.73 -13.56 -2.75
C GLY A 364 11.07 -14.71 -3.50
N ASP A 365 9.91 -15.11 -3.00
CA ASP A 365 9.05 -16.15 -3.55
C ASP A 365 7.58 -15.84 -3.21
N ILE A 366 6.65 -16.65 -3.72
CA ILE A 366 5.21 -16.43 -3.53
C ILE A 366 4.73 -16.66 -2.11
N GLU A 367 5.41 -17.50 -1.33
CA GLU A 367 4.95 -17.89 0.00
C GLU A 367 5.45 -16.90 1.04
N ARG A 368 6.78 -16.79 1.12
CA ARG A 368 7.47 -15.93 2.08
C ARG A 368 7.40 -14.47 1.66
N GLY A 369 7.12 -14.18 0.40
CA GLY A 369 7.07 -12.82 -0.13
C GLY A 369 8.43 -12.28 -0.59
N VAL A 370 8.43 -11.01 -1.01
CA VAL A 370 9.58 -10.30 -1.58
C VAL A 370 10.18 -9.29 -0.61
N GLY A 371 11.51 -9.18 -0.59
CA GLY A 371 12.22 -8.21 0.23
C GLY A 371 12.47 -6.88 -0.49
N ASN A 372 12.51 -5.77 0.25
CA ASN A 372 12.85 -4.44 -0.28
C ASN A 372 14.32 -4.02 -0.05
N ARG A 373 15.19 -4.96 0.34
CA ARG A 373 16.59 -4.76 0.84
C ARG A 373 16.73 -3.87 2.09
N ARG A 374 15.71 -3.12 2.48
CA ARG A 374 15.65 -2.19 3.62
C ARG A 374 15.06 -2.83 4.88
N GLY A 375 15.07 -4.16 4.95
CA GLY A 375 14.72 -4.92 6.14
C GLY A 375 13.26 -5.32 6.25
N TRP A 376 12.45 -5.03 5.24
CA TRP A 376 11.06 -5.46 5.16
C TRP A 376 10.87 -6.55 4.11
N ARG A 377 9.88 -7.41 4.38
CA ARG A 377 9.41 -8.44 3.47
C ARG A 377 7.91 -8.28 3.28
N PHE A 378 7.44 -8.37 2.04
CA PHE A 378 6.08 -8.10 1.61
C PHE A 378 5.50 -9.36 0.98
N SER A 379 4.33 -9.78 1.45
CA SER A 379 3.50 -10.81 0.84
C SER A 379 2.09 -10.28 0.67
N GLY A 380 1.24 -11.01 -0.04
CA GLY A 380 -0.12 -10.54 -0.23
C GLY A 380 -0.98 -11.58 -0.91
N PHE A 381 -2.28 -11.33 -0.81
CA PHE A 381 -3.34 -12.09 -1.45
C PHE A 381 -4.18 -11.12 -2.28
N ILE A 382 -4.73 -11.61 -3.38
CA ILE A 382 -5.52 -10.83 -4.34
C ILE A 382 -6.70 -11.68 -4.81
N GLU A 383 -7.78 -11.01 -5.18
CA GLU A 383 -8.98 -11.68 -5.67
C GLU A 383 -8.72 -12.50 -6.95
N ASP A 384 -9.28 -13.69 -7.04
CA ASP A 384 -9.26 -14.55 -8.23
C ASP A 384 -10.52 -14.38 -9.09
N ASP A 385 -10.58 -15.10 -10.23
CA ASP A 385 -11.71 -15.01 -11.16
C ASP A 385 -13.02 -15.63 -10.64
N GLN A 386 -12.97 -16.35 -9.51
CA GLN A 386 -14.14 -16.83 -8.77
C GLN A 386 -14.53 -15.88 -7.64
N GLY A 387 -13.72 -14.85 -7.40
CA GLY A 387 -13.92 -13.87 -6.35
C GLY A 387 -13.41 -14.29 -4.99
N GLU A 388 -12.66 -15.38 -4.87
CA GLU A 388 -11.95 -15.80 -3.65
C GLU A 388 -10.57 -15.13 -3.58
N LEU A 389 -9.92 -15.10 -2.41
CA LEU A 389 -8.55 -14.61 -2.31
C LEU A 389 -7.55 -15.73 -2.62
N ARG A 390 -6.56 -15.43 -3.48
CA ARG A 390 -5.41 -16.29 -3.79
C ARG A 390 -4.09 -15.58 -3.45
N PRO A 391 -2.97 -16.30 -3.27
CA PRO A 391 -1.65 -15.69 -3.19
C PRO A 391 -1.35 -14.80 -4.40
N GLN A 392 -0.68 -13.68 -4.14
CA GLN A 392 -0.08 -12.88 -5.20
C GLN A 392 1.10 -13.64 -5.82
N SER A 393 1.19 -13.60 -7.14
CA SER A 393 2.35 -14.09 -7.88
C SER A 393 3.59 -13.27 -7.52
N TYR A 394 4.77 -13.82 -7.82
CA TYR A 394 6.04 -13.13 -7.59
C TYR A 394 6.13 -11.77 -8.30
N GLU A 395 5.57 -11.64 -9.51
CA GLU A 395 5.51 -10.37 -10.25
C GLU A 395 4.49 -9.39 -9.67
N GLU A 396 3.35 -9.88 -9.19
CA GLU A 396 2.39 -9.06 -8.45
C GLU A 396 3.05 -8.50 -7.16
N LEU A 397 3.84 -9.29 -6.45
CA LEU A 397 4.53 -8.85 -5.24
C LEU A 397 5.61 -7.78 -5.50
N ALA A 398 6.25 -7.80 -6.69
CA ALA A 398 7.29 -6.84 -7.05
C ALA A 398 6.82 -5.38 -6.98
N THR A 399 5.55 -5.11 -7.29
CA THR A 399 4.98 -3.75 -7.20
C THR A 399 5.01 -3.19 -5.77
N CYS A 400 4.74 -4.03 -4.76
CA CYS A 400 4.82 -3.62 -3.36
C CYS A 400 6.24 -3.25 -2.96
N ALA A 401 7.24 -4.05 -3.36
CA ALA A 401 8.64 -3.74 -3.09
C ALA A 401 9.10 -2.42 -3.73
N GLY A 402 8.50 -2.03 -4.84
CA GLY A 402 8.70 -0.74 -5.50
C GLY A 402 8.26 0.45 -4.65
N CYS A 403 6.98 0.51 -4.32
CA CYS A 403 6.40 1.59 -3.49
C CYS A 403 7.02 1.68 -2.09
N HIS A 404 7.56 0.55 -1.58
CA HIS A 404 8.21 0.47 -0.28
C HIS A 404 9.74 0.32 -0.39
N GLY A 405 10.32 0.72 -1.51
CA GLY A 405 11.75 0.62 -1.81
C GLY A 405 12.50 1.92 -1.56
N ALA A 406 13.31 2.31 -2.54
CA ALA A 406 14.11 3.51 -2.54
C ALA A 406 13.27 4.74 -2.96
N VAL A 407 12.47 5.28 -2.03
CA VAL A 407 11.65 6.48 -2.26
C VAL A 407 11.82 7.47 -1.11
N GLY A 408 12.03 8.74 -1.42
CA GLY A 408 12.33 9.78 -0.40
C GLY A 408 11.23 9.99 0.64
N ALA A 409 9.96 9.85 0.26
CA ALA A 409 8.81 10.12 1.14
C ALA A 409 8.56 9.07 2.25
N LEU A 410 9.32 7.97 2.28
CA LEU A 410 9.09 6.87 3.22
C LEU A 410 9.74 7.10 4.59
N THR A 411 9.07 6.67 5.66
CA THR A 411 9.65 6.48 6.98
C THR A 411 9.79 4.99 7.28
N ASP A 412 11.03 4.51 7.43
CA ASP A 412 11.37 3.09 7.58
C ASP A 412 10.72 2.19 6.52
N SER A 413 10.75 2.61 5.26
CA SER A 413 10.12 1.92 4.13
C SER A 413 8.59 1.80 4.20
N THR A 414 7.89 2.62 5.00
CA THR A 414 6.43 2.60 5.13
C THR A 414 5.83 4.02 5.10
N TYR A 415 4.51 4.10 4.86
CA TYR A 415 3.69 5.31 4.96
C TYR A 415 2.78 5.33 6.20
N THR A 416 2.82 4.29 7.05
CA THR A 416 1.73 3.94 7.97
C THR A 416 1.60 4.90 9.15
N MET A 417 2.38 4.74 10.23
CA MET A 417 2.19 5.56 11.45
C MET A 417 2.50 7.05 11.26
N GLU A 418 3.32 7.41 10.29
CA GLU A 418 3.61 8.83 9.96
C GLU A 418 2.35 9.58 9.49
N ARG A 419 1.34 8.87 8.99
CA ARG A 419 0.03 9.43 8.59
C ARG A 419 -1.08 9.17 9.60
N LYS A 420 -0.79 8.50 10.71
CA LYS A 420 -1.78 8.20 11.75
C LYS A 420 -2.34 9.49 12.34
N LEU A 421 -3.66 9.54 12.50
CA LEU A 421 -4.37 10.66 13.10
C LEU A 421 -3.89 10.90 14.53
N ASP A 422 -3.73 12.18 14.88
CA ASP A 422 -3.14 12.58 16.14
C ASP A 422 -3.97 12.15 17.36
N ALA A 423 -3.26 11.68 18.39
CA ALA A 423 -3.79 11.15 19.62
C ALA A 423 -4.43 12.23 20.52
N SER A 424 -4.08 13.50 20.33
CA SER A 424 -4.50 14.60 21.20
C SER A 424 -5.97 15.02 21.01
N GLN A 425 -6.51 14.89 19.79
CA GLN A 425 -7.86 15.39 19.44
C GLN A 425 -8.72 14.38 18.65
N GLY A 426 -8.20 13.18 18.36
CA GLY A 426 -8.87 12.15 17.57
C GLY A 426 -9.77 11.21 18.38
N PHE A 427 -10.85 10.74 17.74
CA PHE A 427 -11.63 9.59 18.23
C PHE A 427 -10.71 8.40 18.52
N GLN A 428 -10.83 7.81 19.72
CA GLN A 428 -9.97 6.72 20.22
C GLN A 428 -8.46 6.97 20.00
N ARG A 429 -8.02 8.24 20.01
CA ARG A 429 -6.62 8.65 19.78
C ARG A 429 -6.02 8.11 18.47
N GLY A 430 -6.86 7.96 17.43
CA GLY A 430 -6.43 7.41 16.13
C GLY A 430 -6.27 5.89 16.10
N TRP A 431 -6.68 5.18 17.14
CA TRP A 431 -6.66 3.71 17.21
C TRP A 431 -8.06 3.15 16.98
N TYR A 432 -8.52 3.23 15.74
CA TYR A 432 -9.83 2.71 15.32
C TYR A 432 -9.78 2.31 13.85
N HIS A 433 -10.69 1.42 13.48
CA HIS A 433 -10.89 1.03 12.09
C HIS A 433 -11.99 1.88 11.43
N TRP A 434 -11.98 1.96 10.10
CA TRP A 434 -12.87 2.83 9.33
C TRP A 434 -14.35 2.41 9.43
N ASN A 435 -14.61 1.17 9.85
CA ASN A 435 -15.96 0.69 10.18
C ASN A 435 -16.49 1.22 11.53
N GLN A 436 -15.63 1.75 12.40
CA GLN A 436 -16.03 2.36 13.68
C GLN A 436 -16.29 3.86 13.52
N LYS A 437 -15.56 4.53 12.62
CA LYS A 437 -15.75 5.94 12.26
C LYS A 437 -15.22 6.19 10.85
N SER A 438 -16.03 6.86 10.01
CA SER A 438 -15.65 7.20 8.64
C SER A 438 -14.63 8.36 8.57
N LEU A 439 -14.19 8.66 7.35
CA LEU A 439 -13.26 9.78 7.08
C LEU A 439 -13.91 11.18 7.25
N GLY A 440 -15.22 11.25 7.47
CA GLY A 440 -15.96 12.49 7.61
C GLY A 440 -15.48 13.34 8.80
N GLY A 441 -15.36 14.65 8.57
CA GLY A 441 -14.93 15.63 9.56
C GLY A 441 -13.47 15.50 10.01
N ILE A 442 -12.62 14.81 9.24
CA ILE A 442 -11.17 14.82 9.44
C ILE A 442 -10.60 16.04 8.69
N PRO A 443 -9.90 16.97 9.37
CA PRO A 443 -9.28 18.11 8.70
C PRO A 443 -8.14 17.66 7.78
N GLU A 444 -7.83 18.46 6.76
CA GLU A 444 -6.70 18.14 5.89
C GLU A 444 -5.37 18.19 6.65
N PRO A 445 -4.43 17.27 6.37
CA PRO A 445 -3.11 17.34 6.99
C PRO A 445 -2.37 18.60 6.53
N GLN A 446 -1.53 19.14 7.41
CA GLN A 446 -0.71 20.31 7.11
C GLN A 446 0.72 19.90 6.73
N ARG A 447 1.30 20.64 5.78
CA ARG A 447 2.72 20.63 5.44
C ARG A 447 3.53 21.37 6.49
N GLU A 448 4.86 21.27 6.47
CA GLU A 448 5.73 21.98 7.42
C GLU A 448 5.65 23.52 7.26
N ASP A 449 5.29 24.00 6.07
CA ASP A 449 5.06 25.42 5.79
C ASP A 449 3.67 25.93 6.24
N GLY A 450 2.85 25.05 6.83
CA GLY A 450 1.51 25.35 7.34
C GLY A 450 0.40 25.33 6.27
N ARG A 451 0.71 25.01 5.01
CA ARG A 451 -0.30 24.85 3.95
C ARG A 451 -1.00 23.50 4.06
N GLY A 452 -2.26 23.44 3.61
CA GLY A 452 -2.99 22.17 3.44
C GLY A 452 -2.31 21.24 2.43
N GLU A 453 -2.03 20.00 2.81
CA GLU A 453 -1.32 19.00 1.99
C GLU A 453 -2.11 18.66 0.72
N TYR A 454 -3.42 18.48 0.85
CA TYR A 454 -4.28 18.10 -0.28
C TYR A 454 -4.59 19.30 -1.17
N ALA A 455 -4.82 20.47 -0.58
CA ALA A 455 -4.92 21.71 -1.35
C ALA A 455 -3.66 21.96 -2.19
N PHE A 456 -2.47 21.77 -1.60
CA PHE A 456 -1.19 21.87 -2.30
C PHE A 456 -1.07 20.82 -3.41
N TYR A 457 -1.44 19.56 -3.15
CA TYR A 457 -1.43 18.51 -4.16
C TYR A 457 -2.30 18.85 -5.37
N LEU A 458 -3.53 19.31 -5.14
CA LEU A 458 -4.44 19.72 -6.21
C LEU A 458 -3.85 20.87 -7.06
N GLU A 459 -3.13 21.81 -6.43
CA GLU A 459 -2.44 22.90 -7.13
C GLU A 459 -1.29 22.40 -7.99
N GLN A 460 -0.44 21.51 -7.45
CA GLN A 460 0.72 21.00 -8.19
C GLN A 460 0.33 20.06 -9.34
N VAL A 461 -0.76 19.30 -9.18
CA VAL A 461 -1.11 18.24 -10.12
C VAL A 461 -2.19 18.68 -11.11
N GLY A 462 -3.10 19.57 -10.72
CA GLY A 462 -4.27 19.91 -11.55
C GLY A 462 -5.31 18.78 -11.62
N GLY A 463 -5.30 17.88 -10.63
CA GLY A 463 -6.18 16.72 -10.54
C GLY A 463 -6.01 15.98 -9.21
N ALA A 464 -6.81 14.94 -8.98
CA ALA A 464 -6.76 14.12 -7.75
C ALA A 464 -6.02 12.79 -7.93
N ASP A 465 -5.32 12.62 -9.04
CA ASP A 465 -4.52 11.45 -9.39
C ASP A 465 -3.41 11.88 -10.35
N GLU A 466 -2.38 11.07 -10.46
CA GLU A 466 -1.18 11.37 -11.22
C GLU A 466 -1.48 11.55 -12.70
N TYR A 467 -2.58 10.98 -13.22
CA TYR A 467 -2.97 11.04 -14.63
C TYR A 467 -4.00 12.14 -14.94
N ARG A 468 -4.44 12.90 -13.92
CA ARG A 468 -5.53 13.91 -14.03
C ARG A 468 -6.81 13.30 -14.64
N SER A 469 -7.12 12.06 -14.27
CA SER A 469 -8.20 11.25 -14.84
C SER A 469 -9.51 11.33 -14.05
N ASN A 470 -9.47 11.74 -12.78
CA ASN A 470 -10.64 11.88 -11.93
C ASN A 470 -11.49 13.11 -12.31
N GLN A 471 -12.39 12.92 -13.28
CA GLN A 471 -13.27 13.99 -13.78
C GLN A 471 -14.22 14.54 -12.69
N GLU A 472 -14.67 13.70 -11.75
CA GLU A 472 -15.56 14.16 -10.67
C GLU A 472 -14.86 15.22 -9.80
N VAL A 473 -13.60 14.97 -9.42
CA VAL A 473 -12.83 15.95 -8.67
C VAL A 473 -12.50 17.17 -9.54
N ARG A 474 -12.18 16.97 -10.82
CA ARG A 474 -11.92 18.10 -11.73
C ARG A 474 -13.09 19.06 -11.81
N GLU A 475 -14.30 18.54 -12.02
CA GLU A 475 -15.53 19.33 -12.07
C GLU A 475 -15.85 19.99 -10.73
N ARG A 476 -15.57 19.31 -9.61
CA ARG A 476 -15.87 19.80 -8.26
C ARG A 476 -14.90 20.86 -7.79
N PHE A 477 -13.59 20.67 -7.96
CA PHE A 477 -12.55 21.50 -7.35
C PHE A 477 -11.94 22.55 -8.27
N PHE A 478 -12.10 22.43 -9.60
CA PHE A 478 -11.46 23.33 -10.56
C PHE A 478 -12.51 24.14 -11.35
N ASP A 479 -12.17 25.38 -11.72
CA ASP A 479 -12.96 26.23 -12.61
C ASP A 479 -12.65 25.93 -14.10
N GLU A 480 -13.28 26.68 -15.02
CA GLU A 480 -13.10 26.48 -16.46
C GLU A 480 -11.68 26.84 -16.94
N GLU A 481 -11.00 27.72 -16.20
CA GLU A 481 -9.63 28.15 -16.42
C GLU A 481 -8.60 27.20 -15.81
N GLY A 482 -9.02 26.24 -14.97
CA GLY A 482 -8.18 25.27 -14.27
C GLY A 482 -7.67 25.76 -12.91
N GLY A 483 -8.19 26.87 -12.39
CA GLY A 483 -7.94 27.35 -11.03
C GLY A 483 -8.75 26.61 -9.98
N LEU A 484 -8.20 26.50 -8.76
CA LEU A 484 -8.89 25.88 -7.64
C LEU A 484 -10.02 26.77 -7.10
N ARG A 485 -11.19 26.18 -6.88
CA ARG A 485 -12.36 26.87 -6.34
C ARG A 485 -12.17 27.16 -4.83
N PRO A 486 -12.13 28.42 -4.39
CA PRO A 486 -11.86 28.76 -2.98
C PRO A 486 -12.86 28.14 -2.00
N ALA A 487 -14.15 28.07 -2.38
CA ALA A 487 -15.18 27.47 -1.53
C ALA A 487 -14.92 25.98 -1.25
N MET A 488 -14.35 25.25 -2.21
CA MET A 488 -14.02 23.84 -2.03
C MET A 488 -12.76 23.65 -1.17
N LEU A 489 -11.78 24.57 -1.29
CA LEU A 489 -10.61 24.56 -0.41
C LEU A 489 -10.99 24.82 1.05
N THR A 490 -11.90 25.76 1.31
CA THR A 490 -12.44 25.98 2.67
C THR A 490 -13.17 24.76 3.22
N GLN A 491 -13.88 24.01 2.37
CA GLN A 491 -14.51 22.76 2.81
C GLN A 491 -13.46 21.67 3.11
N LEU A 492 -12.47 21.54 2.24
CA LEU A 492 -11.37 20.57 2.36
C LEU A 492 -10.56 20.77 3.66
N GLU A 493 -10.34 22.02 4.06
CA GLU A 493 -9.61 22.37 5.28
C GLU A 493 -10.19 21.67 6.53
N GLY A 494 -11.52 21.58 6.62
CA GLY A 494 -12.22 20.96 7.75
C GLY A 494 -12.64 19.50 7.55
N ASP A 495 -12.71 19.04 6.29
CA ASP A 495 -13.21 17.70 5.97
C ASP A 495 -12.62 17.15 4.66
N ILE A 496 -11.64 16.25 4.80
CA ILE A 496 -11.00 15.58 3.67
C ILE A 496 -11.97 14.73 2.85
N SER A 497 -13.08 14.29 3.42
CA SER A 497 -14.07 13.47 2.70
C SER A 497 -14.65 14.19 1.48
N ALA A 498 -14.65 15.54 1.49
CA ALA A 498 -15.07 16.36 0.36
C ALA A 498 -14.26 16.09 -0.93
N LEU A 499 -13.00 15.66 -0.77
CA LEU A 499 -12.08 15.31 -1.84
C LEU A 499 -11.95 13.78 -2.01
N VAL A 500 -11.69 13.07 -0.91
CA VAL A 500 -11.19 11.68 -0.98
C VAL A 500 -12.30 10.64 -1.09
N VAL A 501 -13.54 10.97 -0.71
CA VAL A 501 -14.70 10.07 -0.84
C VAL A 501 -15.44 10.38 -2.15
N PRO A 502 -15.63 9.38 -3.04
CA PRO A 502 -16.32 9.60 -4.32
C PRO A 502 -17.83 9.72 -4.13
N SER A 503 -18.53 10.19 -5.16
CA SER A 503 -19.97 10.00 -5.25
C SER A 503 -20.36 8.52 -5.38
N ALA A 504 -21.60 8.19 -5.03
CA ALA A 504 -22.19 6.86 -5.23
C ALA A 504 -22.06 6.36 -6.68
N ARG A 505 -22.31 7.22 -7.69
CA ARG A 505 -22.17 6.86 -9.11
C ARG A 505 -20.74 6.46 -9.44
N ARG A 506 -19.76 7.26 -8.98
CA ARG A 506 -18.34 7.00 -9.24
C ARG A 506 -17.87 5.75 -8.50
N ALA A 507 -18.33 5.51 -7.28
CA ALA A 507 -18.05 4.27 -6.54
C ALA A 507 -18.47 3.02 -7.33
N LEU A 508 -19.69 3.02 -7.89
CA LEU A 508 -20.18 1.93 -8.75
C LEU A 508 -19.30 1.73 -9.98
N GLU A 509 -18.94 2.81 -10.68
CA GLU A 509 -18.09 2.72 -11.87
C GLU A 509 -16.68 2.20 -11.57
N LEU A 510 -16.07 2.63 -10.45
CA LEU A 510 -14.76 2.14 -10.00
C LEU A 510 -14.82 0.64 -9.67
N ASN A 511 -15.88 0.19 -9.00
CA ASN A 511 -16.07 -1.22 -8.68
C ASN A 511 -16.21 -2.07 -9.95
N LYS A 512 -17.01 -1.62 -10.92
CA LYS A 512 -17.18 -2.32 -12.22
C LYS A 512 -15.88 -2.38 -13.01
N ALA A 513 -15.12 -1.27 -13.03
CA ALA A 513 -13.83 -1.21 -13.70
C ALA A 513 -12.82 -2.20 -13.11
N TYR A 514 -12.76 -2.27 -11.78
CA TYR A 514 -11.88 -3.23 -11.11
C TYR A 514 -12.33 -4.68 -11.30
N LEU A 515 -13.64 -4.95 -11.28
CA LEU A 515 -14.17 -6.29 -11.54
C LEU A 515 -13.73 -6.84 -12.91
N SER A 516 -13.66 -6.01 -13.95
CA SER A 516 -13.13 -6.48 -15.24
C SER A 516 -11.64 -6.87 -15.19
N VAL A 517 -10.83 -6.26 -14.32
CA VAL A 517 -9.44 -6.68 -14.11
C VAL A 517 -9.38 -8.03 -13.37
N VAL A 518 -10.30 -8.25 -12.43
CA VAL A 518 -10.47 -9.53 -11.72
C VAL A 518 -10.86 -10.65 -12.68
N GLU A 519 -11.87 -10.44 -13.51
CA GLU A 519 -12.33 -11.44 -14.49
C GLU A 519 -11.23 -11.81 -15.51
N GLU A 520 -10.35 -10.86 -15.85
CA GLU A 520 -9.23 -11.09 -16.75
C GLU A 520 -7.99 -11.69 -16.05
N GLN A 521 -7.92 -11.64 -14.72
CA GLN A 521 -6.72 -11.90 -13.92
C GLN A 521 -5.48 -11.16 -14.47
N SER A 522 -5.66 -9.91 -14.89
CA SER A 522 -4.64 -9.14 -15.63
C SER A 522 -3.75 -8.25 -14.73
N TYR A 523 -3.70 -8.49 -13.43
CA TYR A 523 -3.02 -7.64 -12.43
C TYR A 523 -1.54 -7.34 -12.70
N ILE A 524 -0.81 -8.26 -13.34
CA ILE A 524 0.60 -8.04 -13.74
C ILE A 524 0.75 -6.91 -14.77
N ARG A 525 -0.36 -6.50 -15.42
CA ARG A 525 -0.43 -5.38 -16.37
C ARG A 525 -0.98 -4.10 -15.73
N GLY A 526 -1.21 -4.09 -14.41
CA GLY A 526 -1.71 -2.95 -13.63
C GLY A 526 -3.02 -3.28 -12.91
N ARG A 527 -3.23 -2.67 -11.73
CA ARG A 527 -4.38 -2.95 -10.86
C ARG A 527 -5.36 -1.80 -10.73
N ASP A 528 -5.04 -0.66 -11.34
CA ASP A 528 -5.82 0.57 -11.24
C ASP A 528 -7.24 0.38 -11.80
N ALA A 529 -8.23 0.98 -11.13
CA ALA A 529 -9.61 1.00 -11.60
C ALA A 529 -9.78 2.07 -12.70
N VAL A 530 -9.49 1.70 -13.94
CA VAL A 530 -9.48 2.62 -15.09
C VAL A 530 -10.88 2.77 -15.70
N LEU A 531 -11.47 3.96 -15.58
CA LEU A 531 -12.80 4.26 -16.15
C LEU A 531 -12.76 4.58 -17.65
N ALA A 532 -11.62 5.05 -18.15
CA ALA A 532 -11.37 5.32 -19.57
C ALA A 532 -9.85 5.26 -19.83
N PRO A 533 -9.41 4.91 -21.05
CA PRO A 533 -7.99 4.87 -21.39
C PRO A 533 -7.25 6.15 -20.99
N MET A 534 -6.13 5.99 -20.29
CA MET A 534 -5.34 7.09 -19.76
C MET A 534 -4.63 7.86 -20.87
N VAL A 535 -4.72 9.19 -20.82
CA VAL A 535 -4.14 10.10 -21.83
C VAL A 535 -2.89 10.81 -21.35
N ASN A 536 -2.81 11.12 -20.05
CA ASN A 536 -1.68 11.83 -19.45
C ASN A 536 -0.64 10.89 -18.83
N VAL A 537 -0.37 9.79 -19.52
CA VAL A 537 0.67 8.83 -19.17
C VAL A 537 1.45 8.47 -20.43
N HIS A 538 2.76 8.28 -20.27
CA HIS A 538 3.65 7.85 -21.32
C HIS A 538 3.49 6.34 -21.57
N LYS A 539 3.45 5.95 -22.85
CA LYS A 539 3.64 4.56 -23.27
C LYS A 539 5.12 4.20 -23.30
N GLU A 540 5.94 5.16 -23.70
CA GLU A 540 7.40 5.09 -23.74
C GLU A 540 7.94 6.47 -23.34
N VAL A 541 9.08 6.48 -22.67
CA VAL A 541 9.88 7.66 -22.35
C VAL A 541 11.30 7.45 -22.85
N GLU A 542 12.00 8.52 -23.21
CA GLU A 542 13.45 8.41 -23.47
C GLU A 542 14.19 8.48 -22.13
N ALA A 543 15.24 7.68 -21.96
CA ALA A 543 16.07 7.74 -20.76
C ALA A 543 16.72 9.13 -20.62
N GLY A 544 16.55 9.77 -19.46
CA GLY A 544 16.99 11.15 -19.23
C GLY A 544 16.14 12.22 -19.90
N GLN A 545 14.97 11.85 -20.45
CA GLN A 545 14.02 12.82 -20.97
C GLN A 545 13.63 13.80 -19.86
N ARG A 546 13.84 15.10 -20.10
CA ARG A 546 13.45 16.15 -19.17
C ARG A 546 11.94 16.16 -18.97
N THR A 547 11.51 16.29 -17.72
CA THR A 547 10.12 16.62 -17.39
C THR A 547 9.88 18.11 -17.68
N ALA A 548 8.62 18.52 -17.57
CA ALA A 548 8.26 19.94 -17.62
C ALA A 548 8.65 20.67 -16.33
N ILE A 549 8.99 19.94 -15.27
CA ILE A 549 9.33 20.50 -13.97
C ILE A 549 10.73 21.14 -14.04
N THR A 550 10.80 22.40 -13.63
CA THR A 550 12.07 23.16 -13.64
C THR A 550 12.67 23.33 -12.26
N GLU A 551 11.85 23.32 -11.20
CA GLU A 551 12.26 23.39 -9.80
C GLU A 551 11.60 22.26 -9.01
N PRO A 552 12.37 21.41 -8.29
CA PRO A 552 11.79 20.33 -7.51
C PRO A 552 11.09 20.87 -6.27
N VAL A 553 10.04 20.18 -5.86
CA VAL A 553 9.18 20.55 -4.72
C VAL A 553 9.33 19.53 -3.60
N THR A 554 9.41 19.96 -2.35
CA THR A 554 9.40 19.04 -1.21
C THR A 554 7.96 18.69 -0.83
N TYR A 555 7.73 17.45 -0.38
CA TYR A 555 6.41 16.95 -0.02
C TYR A 555 5.93 17.52 1.31
N ARG A 556 6.75 17.36 2.36
CA ARG A 556 6.43 17.77 3.73
C ARG A 556 7.42 18.79 4.23
#